data_AF-A0A6B3NC85-F1
#
_entry.id   AF-A0A6B3NC85-F1
#
_cell.length_a   1.000
_cell.length_b   1.000
_cell.length_c   1.000
_cell.angle_alpha   90.00
_cell.angle_beta   90.00
_cell.angle_gamma   90.00
#
_symmetry.space_group_name_H-M   'P 1'
#
loop_
_entity.id
_entity.type
_entity.pdbx_description
1 polymer ?
#
loop_
_entity_poly.entity_id
_entity_poly.type
_entity_poly.pdbx_seq_one_letter_code
_entity_poly.pdbx_strand_id
1 'polypeptide(L)'
;MTQAIPQLVTFTEFVENKSDGGRYELHDGVIFSMAQPLGGDEEITGFLTLEIAAEIKRLNFPWSIPKQALVKPPDGESAYSPDVLVLNCSNLANEPLWKQVSTVTLGESIPLVIEVVSTNWRSDYYTKRGAYEGMEIIEYWIVDYLALGSKSFVTESKIPTVSVYQLVDDEYKVTQLRGSDRIQSSIFPELHLTANQIFQAATP
;
A
#
# COMPACT_ATOMS: atom_id res chain seq x y z
N MET A 1 10.02 -28.67 17.26
CA MET A 1 10.89 -27.49 17.48
C MET A 1 10.03 -26.40 18.09
N THR A 2 10.35 -25.95 19.30
CA THR A 2 9.65 -24.87 19.98
C THR A 2 10.05 -23.55 19.30
N GLN A 3 9.16 -22.92 18.56
CA GLN A 3 9.39 -21.56 18.06
C GLN A 3 9.48 -20.62 19.27
N ALA A 4 10.56 -19.85 19.37
CA ALA A 4 10.68 -18.78 20.35
C ALA A 4 9.54 -17.78 20.14
N ILE A 5 8.90 -17.34 21.22
CA ILE A 5 7.90 -16.28 21.18
C ILE A 5 8.60 -15.03 20.65
N PRO A 6 8.11 -14.37 19.58
CA PRO A 6 8.70 -13.13 19.09
C PRO A 6 8.72 -12.09 20.22
N GLN A 7 9.83 -11.38 20.37
CA GLN A 7 9.88 -10.24 21.28
C GLN A 7 8.94 -9.17 20.72
N LEU A 8 7.86 -8.89 21.45
CA LEU A 8 6.94 -7.80 21.12
C LEU A 8 7.59 -6.48 21.50
N VAL A 9 7.54 -5.52 20.58
CA VAL A 9 8.00 -4.14 20.78
C VAL A 9 6.85 -3.17 20.54
N THR A 10 6.93 -2.00 21.16
CA THR A 10 6.06 -0.87 20.85
C THR A 10 6.48 -0.20 19.54
N PHE A 11 5.58 0.57 18.94
CA PHE A 11 5.86 1.42 17.80
C PHE A 11 7.03 2.36 18.06
N THR A 12 7.09 2.96 19.26
CA THR A 12 8.18 3.87 19.66
C THR A 12 9.52 3.16 19.63
N GLU A 13 9.63 1.98 20.26
CA GLU A 13 10.85 1.18 20.24
C GLU A 13 11.23 0.78 18.80
N PHE A 14 10.25 0.47 17.95
CA PHE A 14 10.48 0.13 16.56
C PHE A 14 11.11 1.28 15.75
N VAL A 15 10.57 2.49 15.85
CA VAL A 15 11.12 3.64 15.09
C VAL A 15 12.46 4.12 15.63
N GLU A 16 12.71 3.99 16.94
CA GLU A 16 14.00 4.33 17.56
C GLU A 16 15.13 3.36 17.17
N ASN A 17 14.81 2.08 16.96
CA ASN A 17 15.80 1.03 16.67
C ASN A 17 16.07 0.80 15.17
N LYS A 18 15.40 1.53 14.26
CA LYS A 18 15.58 1.43 12.81
C LYS A 18 16.92 2.03 12.38
N SER A 19 18.01 1.28 12.58
CA SER A 19 19.39 1.78 12.54
C SER A 19 20.20 1.39 11.29
N ASP A 20 19.72 0.45 10.47
CA ASP A 20 20.48 -0.10 9.33
C ASP A 20 19.98 0.37 7.96
N GLY A 21 18.97 1.25 7.91
CA GLY A 21 18.42 1.80 6.67
C GLY A 21 17.56 0.83 5.85
N GLY A 22 17.25 -0.37 6.37
CA GLY A 22 16.37 -1.32 5.72
C GLY A 22 14.88 -0.89 5.70
N ARG A 23 14.09 -1.57 4.87
CA ARG A 23 12.62 -1.49 4.91
C ARG A 23 12.10 -2.48 5.96
N TYR A 24 11.34 -1.97 6.92
CA TYR A 24 10.75 -2.76 7.99
C TYR A 24 9.30 -2.36 8.19
N GLU A 25 8.50 -3.33 8.61
CA GLU A 25 7.15 -3.14 9.07
C GLU A 25 7.01 -3.68 10.50
N LEU A 26 6.06 -3.13 11.24
CA LEU A 26 5.66 -3.63 12.55
C LEU A 26 4.25 -4.22 12.42
N HIS A 27 4.09 -5.48 12.79
CA HIS A 27 2.81 -6.18 12.76
C HIS A 27 2.48 -6.64 14.17
N ASP A 28 1.59 -5.90 14.84
CA ASP A 28 1.15 -6.14 16.21
C ASP A 28 2.32 -6.35 17.19
N GLY A 29 3.32 -5.49 17.07
CA GLY A 29 4.53 -5.51 17.90
C GLY A 29 5.62 -6.47 17.44
N VAL A 30 5.41 -7.22 16.35
CA VAL A 30 6.45 -8.08 15.74
C VAL A 30 7.11 -7.35 14.58
N ILE A 31 8.44 -7.19 14.64
CA ILE A 31 9.21 -6.56 13.56
C ILE A 31 9.38 -7.54 12.39
N PHE A 32 9.01 -7.10 11.20
CA PHE A 32 9.24 -7.81 9.94
C PHE A 32 10.25 -7.03 9.10
N SER A 33 11.38 -7.68 8.77
CA SER A 33 12.30 -7.19 7.75
C SER A 33 11.74 -7.50 6.37
N MET A 34 11.61 -6.48 5.53
CA MET A 34 11.18 -6.68 4.14
C MET A 34 12.36 -7.23 3.34
N ALA A 35 12.16 -8.38 2.71
CA ALA A 35 13.16 -8.94 1.80
C ALA A 35 13.44 -7.95 0.65
N GLN A 36 14.62 -8.08 0.03
CA GLN A 36 14.92 -7.36 -1.19
C GLN A 36 13.82 -7.68 -2.24
N PRO A 37 13.10 -6.67 -2.76
CA PRO A 37 12.01 -6.90 -3.71
C PRO A 37 12.52 -7.54 -5.00
N LEU A 38 11.63 -8.23 -5.72
CA LEU A 38 11.93 -8.70 -7.07
C LEU A 38 12.08 -7.50 -8.01
N GLY A 39 12.83 -7.66 -9.10
CA GLY A 39 12.98 -6.60 -10.11
C GLY A 39 11.63 -6.12 -10.65
N GLY A 40 10.71 -7.06 -10.93
CA GLY A 40 9.36 -6.72 -11.40
C GLY A 40 8.52 -5.95 -10.38
N ASP A 41 8.71 -6.21 -9.07
CA ASP A 41 8.03 -5.45 -8.01
C ASP A 41 8.45 -3.96 -8.08
N GLU A 42 9.76 -3.71 -8.23
CA GLU A 42 10.33 -2.36 -8.35
C GLU A 42 9.94 -1.67 -9.66
N GLU A 43 9.90 -2.40 -10.77
CA GLU A 43 9.49 -1.86 -12.08
C GLU A 43 8.02 -1.42 -12.06
N ILE A 44 7.12 -2.23 -11.49
CA ILE A 44 5.70 -1.88 -11.32
C ILE A 44 5.54 -0.71 -10.35
N THR A 45 6.21 -0.76 -9.20
CA THR A 45 6.15 0.31 -8.20
C THR A 45 6.62 1.64 -8.77
N GLY A 46 7.73 1.62 -9.52
CA GLY A 46 8.27 2.81 -10.20
C GLY A 46 7.31 3.34 -11.27
N PHE A 47 6.77 2.45 -12.10
CA PHE A 47 5.78 2.80 -13.12
C PHE A 47 4.54 3.46 -12.50
N LEU A 48 3.92 2.83 -11.50
CA LEU A 48 2.74 3.37 -10.82
C LEU A 48 3.04 4.69 -10.12
N THR A 49 4.21 4.82 -9.49
CA THR A 49 4.64 6.10 -8.89
C THR A 49 4.66 7.23 -9.93
N LEU A 50 5.15 6.97 -11.14
CA LEU A 50 5.19 7.97 -12.21
C LEU A 50 3.80 8.33 -12.74
N GLU A 51 2.95 7.33 -13.00
CA GLU A 51 1.57 7.53 -13.46
C GLU A 51 0.76 8.35 -12.45
N ILE A 52 0.82 7.97 -11.17
CA ILE A 52 0.11 8.69 -10.09
C ILE A 52 0.68 10.10 -9.88
N ALA A 53 2.01 10.26 -9.91
CA ALA A 53 2.62 11.58 -9.82
C ALA A 53 2.23 12.50 -10.98
N ALA A 54 2.06 11.95 -12.19
CA ALA A 54 1.59 12.71 -13.34
C ALA A 54 0.17 13.23 -13.13
N GLU A 55 -0.75 12.40 -12.61
CA GLU A 55 -2.12 12.81 -12.31
C GLU A 55 -2.20 13.82 -11.16
N ILE A 56 -1.41 13.63 -10.09
CA ILE A 56 -1.29 14.61 -8.99
C ILE A 56 -0.89 15.98 -9.55
N LYS A 57 0.11 16.03 -10.44
CA LYS A 57 0.55 17.27 -11.09
C LYS A 57 -0.50 17.86 -12.02
N ARG A 58 -1.14 17.02 -12.85
CA ARG A 58 -2.17 17.45 -13.80
C ARG A 58 -3.36 18.09 -13.10
N LEU A 59 -3.78 17.53 -11.97
CA LEU A 59 -4.90 18.02 -11.15
C LEU A 59 -4.48 19.10 -10.14
N ASN A 60 -3.19 19.43 -10.07
CA ASN A 60 -2.62 20.41 -9.15
C ASN A 60 -2.97 20.12 -7.67
N PHE A 61 -3.01 18.83 -7.29
CA PHE A 61 -3.23 18.46 -5.91
C PHE A 61 -1.98 18.77 -5.07
N PRO A 62 -2.13 19.33 -3.86
CA PRO A 62 -1.02 19.58 -2.94
C PRO A 62 -0.58 18.27 -2.26
N TRP A 63 -0.39 17.21 -3.02
CA TRP A 63 -0.11 15.87 -2.52
C TRP A 63 1.34 15.47 -2.81
N SER A 64 1.84 14.51 -2.05
CA SER A 64 3.20 13.97 -2.21
C SER A 64 3.22 12.45 -2.15
N ILE A 65 4.29 11.85 -2.67
CA ILE A 65 4.54 10.41 -2.59
C ILE A 65 5.86 10.21 -1.82
N PRO A 66 5.83 10.07 -0.49
CA PRO A 66 7.04 9.80 0.29
C PRO A 66 7.56 8.37 0.03
N LYS A 67 8.89 8.21 0.11
CA LYS A 67 9.55 6.93 -0.11
C LYS A 67 9.54 5.98 1.10
N GLN A 68 9.56 6.53 2.32
CA GLN A 68 9.82 5.76 3.55
C GLN A 68 8.83 6.05 4.67
N ALA A 69 7.75 6.78 4.36
CA ALA A 69 6.74 7.08 5.36
C ALA A 69 5.99 5.82 5.77
N LEU A 70 5.58 5.76 7.04
CA LEU A 70 4.82 4.65 7.59
C LEU A 70 3.35 5.01 7.72
N VAL A 71 2.49 4.02 7.52
CA VAL A 71 1.07 4.08 7.87
C VAL A 71 0.87 3.30 9.15
N LYS A 72 0.53 4.00 10.24
CA LYS A 72 0.29 3.40 11.55
C LYS A 72 -1.21 3.47 11.85
N PRO A 73 -1.94 2.35 11.83
CA PRO A 73 -3.30 2.31 12.36
C PRO A 73 -3.34 2.90 13.78
N PRO A 74 -4.38 3.68 14.12
CA PRO A 74 -4.46 4.34 15.42
C PRO A 74 -4.46 3.33 16.57
N ASP A 75 -5.11 2.19 16.34
CA ASP A 75 -5.19 1.08 17.29
C ASP A 75 -3.99 0.12 17.15
N GLY A 76 -3.40 -0.23 18.28
CA GLY A 76 -2.32 -1.22 18.36
C GLY A 76 -0.94 -0.69 17.96
N GLU A 77 -0.02 -1.63 17.78
CA GLU A 77 1.40 -1.35 17.52
C GLU A 77 1.78 -1.51 16.04
N SER A 78 0.83 -1.78 15.14
CA SER A 78 1.15 -2.01 13.73
C SER A 78 1.61 -0.73 13.02
N ALA A 79 2.57 -0.85 12.11
CA ALA A 79 3.04 0.20 11.21
C ALA A 79 3.54 -0.40 9.89
N TYR A 80 2.89 -0.05 8.80
CA TYR A 80 3.14 -0.60 7.46
C TYR A 80 3.96 0.36 6.61
N SER A 81 4.71 -0.17 5.65
CA SER A 81 5.55 0.57 4.72
C SER A 81 5.08 0.31 3.29
N PRO A 82 4.04 1.00 2.81
CA PRO A 82 3.44 0.71 1.51
C PRO A 82 4.41 0.92 0.35
N ASP A 83 4.18 0.23 -0.77
CA ASP A 83 4.98 0.40 -1.98
C ASP A 83 4.75 1.76 -2.66
N VAL A 84 3.49 2.19 -2.78
CA VAL A 84 3.14 3.57 -3.14
C VAL A 84 2.16 4.13 -2.12
N LEU A 85 2.58 5.20 -1.45
CA LEU A 85 1.76 5.95 -0.50
C LEU A 85 1.57 7.37 -1.03
N VAL A 86 0.34 7.80 -1.23
CA VAL A 86 0.01 9.20 -1.54
C VAL A 86 -0.42 9.89 -0.26
N LEU A 87 0.14 11.06 0.02
CA LEU A 87 -0.20 11.88 1.18
C LEU A 87 -0.79 13.24 0.80
N ASN A 88 -1.86 13.62 1.48
CA ASN A 88 -2.44 14.95 1.42
C ASN A 88 -1.66 15.93 2.30
N CYS A 89 -0.76 16.73 1.70
CA CYS A 89 0.15 17.58 2.47
C CYS A 89 -0.57 18.63 3.32
N SER A 90 -1.78 19.05 2.91
CA SER A 90 -2.59 20.01 3.65
C SER A 90 -3.07 19.47 5.00
N ASN A 91 -3.19 18.14 5.16
CA ASN A 91 -3.62 17.53 6.42
C ASN A 91 -2.46 17.15 7.35
N LEU A 92 -1.21 17.17 6.87
CA LEU A 92 -0.05 16.70 7.64
C LEU A 92 0.26 17.53 8.90
N ALA A 93 -0.34 18.72 9.05
CA ALA A 93 -0.26 19.49 10.29
C ALA A 93 -1.07 18.84 11.44
N ASN A 94 -2.06 18.01 11.11
CA ASN A 94 -2.90 17.29 12.06
C ASN A 94 -2.29 15.93 12.45
N GLU A 95 -1.24 15.50 11.76
CA GLU A 95 -0.57 14.23 12.03
C GLU A 95 0.43 14.35 13.20
N PRO A 96 0.21 13.62 14.31
CA PRO A 96 1.01 13.79 15.52
C PRO A 96 2.48 13.36 15.35
N LEU A 97 2.72 12.39 14.46
CA LEU A 97 4.02 11.73 14.29
C LEU A 97 4.78 12.21 13.04
N TRP A 98 4.14 12.99 12.15
CA TRP A 98 4.68 13.30 10.84
C TRP A 98 6.05 13.99 10.90
N LYS A 99 6.16 15.06 11.71
CA LYS A 99 7.39 15.86 11.81
C LYS A 99 8.54 15.14 12.52
N GLN A 100 8.25 14.11 13.32
CA GLN A 100 9.26 13.41 14.12
C GLN A 100 9.79 12.19 13.39
N VAL A 101 8.90 11.37 12.83
CA VAL A 101 9.23 10.04 12.30
C VAL A 101 8.51 9.70 10.99
N SER A 102 8.08 10.70 10.21
CA SER A 102 7.44 10.52 8.89
C SER A 102 6.31 9.47 8.89
N THR A 103 5.48 9.47 9.93
CA THR A 103 4.40 8.49 10.10
C THR A 103 3.06 9.19 10.10
N VAL A 104 2.09 8.60 9.39
CA VAL A 104 0.70 9.06 9.32
C VAL A 104 -0.23 8.06 9.99
N THR A 105 -1.29 8.58 10.60
CA THR A 105 -2.25 7.85 11.43
C THR A 105 -3.70 8.14 11.07
N LEU A 106 -3.96 9.18 10.27
CA LEU A 106 -5.30 9.60 9.88
C LEU A 106 -5.57 9.22 8.42
N GLY A 107 -6.69 8.55 8.13
CA GLY A 107 -7.10 8.24 6.77
C GLY A 107 -7.24 9.47 5.88
N GLU A 108 -7.70 10.59 6.43
CA GLU A 108 -7.80 11.89 5.74
C GLU A 108 -6.45 12.41 5.18
N SER A 109 -5.32 11.97 5.77
CA SER A 109 -3.98 12.28 5.28
C SER A 109 -3.55 11.41 4.11
N ILE A 110 -4.29 10.33 3.81
CA ILE A 110 -3.87 9.25 2.91
C ILE A 110 -4.93 9.07 1.82
N PRO A 111 -4.85 9.82 0.70
CA PRO A 111 -5.76 9.61 -0.41
C PRO A 111 -5.67 8.20 -0.99
N LEU A 112 -4.46 7.67 -1.20
CA LEU A 112 -4.26 6.41 -1.93
C LEU A 112 -3.10 5.61 -1.35
N VAL A 113 -3.33 4.30 -1.21
CA VAL A 113 -2.28 3.31 -0.97
C VAL A 113 -2.28 2.28 -2.11
N ILE A 114 -1.10 1.87 -2.57
CA ILE A 114 -0.93 0.78 -3.51
C ILE A 114 0.11 -0.20 -2.96
N GLU A 115 -0.21 -1.49 -2.96
CA GLU A 115 0.73 -2.58 -2.64
C GLU A 115 0.94 -3.46 -3.87
N VAL A 116 2.19 -3.80 -4.17
CA VAL A 116 2.56 -4.73 -5.23
C VAL A 116 2.82 -6.09 -4.59
N VAL A 117 1.97 -7.06 -4.94
CA VAL A 117 1.99 -8.37 -4.27
C VAL A 117 3.25 -9.13 -4.64
N SER A 118 4.01 -9.45 -3.59
CA SER A 118 5.14 -10.38 -3.66
C SER A 118 4.88 -11.62 -2.79
N THR A 119 5.90 -12.09 -2.09
CA THR A 119 5.85 -13.35 -1.33
C THR A 119 4.86 -13.34 -0.15
N ASN A 120 4.52 -12.17 0.41
CA ASN A 120 3.65 -12.05 1.59
C ASN A 120 2.20 -11.60 1.27
N TRP A 121 1.65 -12.09 0.16
CA TRP A 121 0.32 -11.70 -0.34
C TRP A 121 -0.82 -11.75 0.69
N ARG A 122 -0.75 -12.64 1.70
CA ARG A 122 -1.79 -12.73 2.74
C ARG A 122 -1.90 -11.44 3.55
N SER A 123 -0.77 -10.80 3.83
CA SER A 123 -0.74 -9.53 4.55
C SER A 123 -1.51 -8.46 3.78
N ASP A 124 -1.23 -8.32 2.49
CA ASP A 124 -1.84 -7.27 1.66
C ASP A 124 -3.35 -7.48 1.52
N TYR A 125 -3.79 -8.71 1.20
CA TYR A 125 -5.20 -9.01 0.98
C TYR A 125 -6.07 -9.06 2.26
N TYR A 126 -5.48 -9.35 3.42
CA TYR A 126 -6.25 -9.51 4.67
C TYR A 126 -5.89 -8.46 5.72
N THR A 127 -4.66 -8.48 6.23
CA THR A 127 -4.25 -7.66 7.37
C THR A 127 -4.25 -6.18 7.02
N LYS A 128 -3.49 -5.79 5.99
CA LYS A 128 -3.35 -4.39 5.59
C LYS A 128 -4.66 -3.85 5.04
N ARG A 129 -5.38 -4.63 4.21
CA ARG A 129 -6.72 -4.26 3.73
C ARG A 129 -7.66 -3.88 4.88
N GLY A 130 -7.79 -4.72 5.90
CA GLY A 130 -8.67 -4.45 7.04
C GLY A 130 -8.21 -3.25 7.87
N ALA A 131 -6.90 -3.08 8.04
CA ALA A 131 -6.33 -1.93 8.73
C ALA A 131 -6.61 -0.62 7.98
N TYR A 132 -6.40 -0.58 6.66
CA TYR A 132 -6.65 0.60 5.83
C TYR A 132 -8.14 0.94 5.73
N GLU A 133 -9.01 -0.07 5.69
CA GLU A 133 -10.48 0.10 5.78
C GLU A 133 -10.88 0.75 7.11
N GLY A 134 -10.40 0.21 8.23
CA GLY A 134 -10.67 0.76 9.56
C GLY A 134 -10.05 2.15 9.81
N MET A 135 -9.06 2.55 9.01
CA MET A 135 -8.52 3.90 8.98
C MET A 135 -9.31 4.86 8.08
N GLU A 136 -10.33 4.38 7.37
CA GLU A 136 -11.12 5.14 6.40
C GLU A 136 -10.29 5.72 5.23
N ILE A 137 -9.22 5.01 4.83
CA ILE A 137 -8.45 5.39 3.63
C ILE A 137 -9.35 5.20 2.41
N ILE A 138 -9.59 6.27 1.63
CA ILE A 138 -10.65 6.28 0.62
C ILE A 138 -10.41 5.33 -0.56
N GLU A 139 -9.15 5.02 -0.89
CA GLU A 139 -8.81 4.13 -2.00
C GLU A 139 -7.55 3.31 -1.72
N TYR A 140 -7.63 2.00 -1.96
CA TYR A 140 -6.53 1.06 -1.74
C TYR A 140 -6.42 0.09 -2.93
N TRP A 141 -5.23 -0.04 -3.51
CA TRP A 141 -4.99 -0.93 -4.64
C TRP A 141 -4.06 -2.08 -4.27
N ILE A 142 -4.37 -3.27 -4.78
CA ILE A 142 -3.49 -4.44 -4.71
C ILE A 142 -3.17 -4.88 -6.13
N VAL A 143 -1.89 -4.85 -6.50
CA VAL A 143 -1.40 -5.26 -7.83
C VAL A 143 -0.77 -6.63 -7.73
N ASP A 144 -1.50 -7.66 -8.14
CA ASP A 144 -1.03 -9.05 -8.10
C ASP A 144 -0.68 -9.55 -9.50
N TYR A 145 0.50 -9.12 -9.98
CA TYR A 145 0.98 -9.40 -11.33
C TYR A 145 1.48 -10.84 -11.53
N LEU A 146 1.80 -11.56 -10.44
CA LEU A 146 2.20 -12.97 -10.43
C LEU A 146 1.04 -13.93 -10.08
N ALA A 147 -0.14 -13.39 -9.80
CA ALA A 147 -1.33 -14.14 -9.38
C ALA A 147 -1.10 -15.03 -8.12
N LEU A 148 -0.39 -14.52 -7.12
CA LEU A 148 -0.02 -15.26 -5.92
C LEU A 148 -1.19 -15.41 -4.94
N GLY A 149 -2.08 -14.42 -4.90
CA GLY A 149 -3.27 -14.38 -4.05
C GLY A 149 -4.14 -15.62 -4.16
N SER A 150 -4.97 -15.90 -3.17
CA SER A 150 -5.87 -17.06 -3.22
C SER A 150 -6.85 -16.98 -4.41
N LYS A 151 -7.49 -18.11 -4.79
CA LYS A 151 -8.41 -18.16 -5.95
C LYS A 151 -9.54 -17.12 -5.90
N SER A 152 -9.99 -16.70 -4.72
CA SER A 152 -11.00 -15.64 -4.57
C SER A 152 -10.51 -14.26 -4.98
N PHE A 153 -9.19 -14.04 -5.03
CA PHE A 153 -8.58 -12.76 -5.38
C PHE A 153 -8.09 -12.69 -6.83
N VAL A 154 -7.57 -13.79 -7.37
CA VAL A 154 -6.91 -13.83 -8.70
C VAL A 154 -7.56 -14.82 -9.68
N THR A 155 -8.83 -15.16 -9.43
CA THR A 155 -9.60 -16.19 -10.12
C THR A 155 -9.07 -17.61 -9.94
N GLU A 156 -9.87 -18.59 -10.34
CA GLU A 156 -9.46 -19.99 -10.36
C GLU A 156 -8.30 -20.26 -11.34
N SER A 157 -8.24 -19.47 -12.43
CA SER A 157 -7.22 -19.58 -13.47
C SER A 157 -5.90 -18.89 -13.14
N LYS A 158 -5.76 -18.28 -11.94
CA LYS A 158 -4.50 -17.66 -11.47
C LYS A 158 -3.95 -16.64 -12.49
N ILE A 159 -4.79 -15.65 -12.80
CA ILE A 159 -4.48 -14.60 -13.79
C ILE A 159 -4.07 -13.32 -13.07
N PRO A 160 -3.06 -12.58 -13.58
CA PRO A 160 -2.70 -11.27 -13.05
C PRO A 160 -3.92 -10.38 -12.84
N THR A 161 -4.05 -9.80 -11.65
CA THR A 161 -5.24 -9.06 -11.24
C THR A 161 -4.85 -7.80 -10.47
N VAL A 162 -5.49 -6.68 -10.81
CA VAL A 162 -5.48 -5.48 -9.96
C VAL A 162 -6.80 -5.43 -9.20
N SER A 163 -6.74 -5.38 -7.87
CA SER A 163 -7.92 -5.15 -7.03
C SER A 163 -7.93 -3.70 -6.57
N VAL A 164 -8.96 -2.95 -6.99
CA VAL A 164 -9.18 -1.56 -6.55
C VAL A 164 -10.28 -1.57 -5.50
N TYR A 165 -9.93 -1.21 -4.28
CA TYR A 165 -10.85 -1.03 -3.17
C TYR A 165 -11.18 0.46 -3.03
N GLN A 166 -12.47 0.79 -2.98
CA GLN A 166 -12.97 2.14 -2.77
C GLN A 166 -13.87 2.13 -1.54
N LEU A 167 -13.68 3.08 -0.63
CA LEU A 167 -14.49 3.18 0.58
C LEU A 167 -15.86 3.76 0.23
N VAL A 168 -16.94 3.03 0.55
CA VAL A 168 -18.33 3.44 0.35
C VAL A 168 -19.13 3.05 1.59
N ASP A 169 -19.74 4.04 2.24
CA ASP A 169 -20.52 3.85 3.49
C ASP A 169 -19.75 3.01 4.53
N ASP A 170 -18.50 3.42 4.82
CA ASP A 170 -17.58 2.82 5.79
C ASP A 170 -17.10 1.39 5.47
N GLU A 171 -17.36 0.88 4.26
CA GLU A 171 -16.87 -0.42 3.80
C GLU A 171 -16.16 -0.32 2.45
N TYR A 172 -15.11 -1.10 2.27
CA TYR A 172 -14.49 -1.25 0.96
C TYR A 172 -15.35 -2.07 0.01
N LYS A 173 -15.64 -1.46 -1.15
CA LYS A 173 -16.12 -2.16 -2.34
C LYS A 173 -14.95 -2.41 -3.27
N VAL A 174 -14.83 -3.65 -3.73
CA VAL A 174 -13.71 -4.09 -4.57
C VAL A 174 -14.14 -4.25 -6.03
N THR A 175 -13.31 -3.74 -6.94
CA THR A 175 -13.37 -4.05 -8.37
C THR A 175 -12.08 -4.75 -8.77
N GLN A 176 -12.20 -5.96 -9.34
CA GLN A 176 -11.07 -6.73 -9.84
C GLN A 176 -10.93 -6.58 -11.36
N LEU A 177 -9.76 -6.11 -11.80
CA LEU A 177 -9.49 -5.67 -13.16
C LEU A 177 -8.35 -6.49 -13.78
N ARG A 178 -8.50 -6.86 -15.05
CA ARG A 178 -7.57 -7.75 -15.76
C ARG A 178 -7.41 -7.33 -17.22
N GLY A 179 -6.28 -7.67 -17.83
CA GLY A 179 -6.07 -7.44 -19.26
C GLY A 179 -6.36 -5.98 -19.66
N SER A 180 -7.27 -5.78 -20.61
CA SER A 180 -7.64 -4.46 -21.13
C SER A 180 -8.54 -3.62 -20.21
N ASP A 181 -8.96 -4.15 -19.07
CA ASP A 181 -9.81 -3.41 -18.13
C ASP A 181 -9.11 -2.13 -17.67
N ARG A 182 -9.84 -1.01 -17.71
CA ARG A 182 -9.34 0.29 -17.23
C ARG A 182 -9.39 0.33 -15.72
N ILE A 183 -8.37 0.93 -15.11
CA ILE A 183 -8.36 1.27 -13.69
C ILE A 183 -9.48 2.27 -13.42
N GLN A 184 -10.38 1.90 -12.50
CA GLN A 184 -11.51 2.73 -12.08
C GLN A 184 -11.17 3.37 -10.73
N SER A 185 -10.50 4.52 -10.78
CA SER A 185 -10.17 5.30 -9.58
C SER A 185 -11.23 6.35 -9.31
N SER A 186 -11.67 6.47 -8.06
CA SER A 186 -12.51 7.61 -7.61
C SER A 186 -11.70 8.89 -7.48
N ILE A 187 -10.41 8.76 -7.15
CA ILE A 187 -9.48 9.88 -6.98
C ILE A 187 -9.04 10.45 -8.32
N PHE A 188 -8.81 9.56 -9.31
CA PHE A 188 -8.38 9.91 -10.66
C PHE A 188 -9.37 9.39 -11.72
N PRO A 189 -10.57 9.98 -11.86
CA PRO A 189 -11.60 9.46 -12.78
C PRO A 189 -11.20 9.46 -14.26
N GLU A 190 -10.27 10.35 -14.63
CA GLU A 190 -9.75 10.46 -15.99
C GLU A 190 -8.47 9.63 -16.21
N LEU A 191 -8.08 8.77 -15.26
CA LEU A 191 -6.90 7.93 -15.41
C LEU A 191 -7.08 6.98 -16.61
N HIS A 192 -6.21 7.14 -17.60
CA HIS A 192 -6.17 6.33 -18.83
C HIS A 192 -5.15 5.19 -18.71
N LEU A 193 -5.29 4.39 -17.64
CA LEU A 193 -4.42 3.24 -17.35
C LEU A 193 -5.22 1.94 -17.36
N THR A 194 -4.67 0.89 -17.97
CA THR A 194 -5.25 -0.46 -17.97
C THR A 194 -4.44 -1.40 -17.07
N ALA A 195 -5.08 -2.48 -16.59
CA ALA A 195 -4.40 -3.50 -15.80
C ALA A 195 -3.20 -4.10 -16.54
N ASN A 196 -3.33 -4.36 -17.85
CA ASN A 196 -2.24 -4.91 -18.65
C ASN A 196 -1.05 -3.96 -18.80
N GLN A 197 -1.27 -2.65 -18.89
CA GLN A 197 -0.16 -1.69 -18.90
C GLN A 197 0.65 -1.72 -17.61
N ILE A 198 -0.02 -1.91 -16.46
CA ILE A 198 0.65 -2.09 -15.17
C ILE A 198 1.48 -3.38 -15.20
N PHE A 199 0.90 -4.51 -15.61
CA PHE A 199 1.62 -5.79 -15.63
C PHE A 199 2.80 -5.79 -16.61
N GLN A 200 2.66 -5.08 -17.74
CA GLN A 200 3.72 -4.96 -18.74
C GLN A 200 4.92 -4.15 -18.26
N ALA A 201 4.79 -3.36 -17.19
CA ALA A 201 5.93 -2.67 -16.61
C ALA A 201 6.99 -3.65 -16.08
N ALA A 202 6.60 -4.85 -15.63
CA ALA A 202 7.49 -5.92 -15.19
C ALA A 202 7.91 -6.89 -16.31
N THR A 203 7.65 -6.55 -17.58
CA THR A 203 8.05 -7.37 -18.73
C THR A 203 8.94 -6.56 -19.68
N PRO A 204 10.07 -7.13 -20.14
CA PRO A 204 11.00 -6.44 -21.04
C PRO A 204 10.45 -6.20 -22.45
#